data_AF-A0A2A7B7P7-F1
#
_entry.id   AF-A0A2A7B7P7-F1
#
_cell.length_a   1.000
_cell.length_b   1.000
_cell.length_c   1.000
_cell.angle_alpha   90.00
_cell.angle_beta   90.00
_cell.angle_gamma   90.00
#
_symmetry.space_group_name_H-M   'P 1'
#
loop_
_entity.id
_entity.type
_entity.pdbx_description
1 polymer ?
#
loop_
_entity_poly.entity_id
_entity_poly.type
_entity_poly.pdbx_seq_one_letter_code
_entity_poly.pdbx_strand_id
1 'polypeptide(L)'
;MKKSSIFLKKPIDKGERPCYNEYKFKGIEQNRCNGRKDEVIMNVTMKAMLEKLVKDFNDYSELVALNYAKKKEGKCDEGTLQWNRGNMNRIEEYMKGLADVMGVKLEYECGVHSFGFDDWKRNLEYRTVRIVKEW
;
A
#
# COMPACT_ATOMS: atom_id res chain seq x y z
N MET A 1 16.96 55.94 -30.19
CA MET A 1 15.52 56.02 -29.86
C MET A 1 14.89 54.64 -29.97
N LYS A 2 14.14 54.24 -28.92
CA LYS A 2 13.03 53.26 -28.81
C LYS A 2 13.16 51.80 -29.33
N LYS A 3 12.68 50.93 -28.43
CA LYS A 3 12.57 49.45 -28.41
C LYS A 3 11.60 48.88 -29.45
N SER A 4 11.74 47.59 -29.78
CA SER A 4 10.73 46.50 -29.63
C SER A 4 11.10 45.35 -30.57
N SER A 5 10.78 44.08 -30.37
CA SER A 5 10.52 43.21 -29.21
C SER A 5 10.40 41.82 -29.81
N ILE A 6 11.05 40.85 -29.17
CA ILE A 6 11.17 39.45 -29.60
C ILE A 6 9.81 38.75 -29.49
N PHE A 7 9.30 38.19 -30.59
CA PHE A 7 8.23 37.18 -30.55
C PHE A 7 8.86 35.80 -30.38
N LEU A 8 9.14 35.41 -29.14
CA LEU A 8 9.36 34.01 -28.77
C LEU A 8 8.07 33.45 -28.17
N LYS A 9 7.70 32.28 -28.69
CA LYS A 9 6.49 31.52 -28.41
C LYS A 9 6.17 31.52 -26.90
N LYS A 10 4.94 31.86 -26.54
CA LYS A 10 4.42 31.77 -25.18
C LYS A 10 4.68 30.36 -24.63
N PRO A 11 5.33 30.19 -23.47
CA PRO A 11 5.34 28.91 -22.78
C PRO A 11 3.91 28.61 -22.32
N ILE A 12 3.48 27.37 -22.56
CA ILE A 12 2.22 26.81 -22.06
C ILE A 12 2.25 26.92 -20.54
N ASP A 13 1.28 27.66 -20.01
CA ASP A 13 1.07 27.84 -18.58
C ASP A 13 0.94 26.44 -17.96
N LYS A 14 1.91 26.09 -17.10
CA LYS A 14 1.81 24.89 -16.26
C LYS A 14 0.80 25.25 -15.18
N GLY A 15 -0.48 25.15 -15.54
CA GLY A 15 -1.58 25.19 -14.60
C GLY A 15 -1.22 24.35 -13.38
N GLU A 16 -1.36 24.98 -12.21
CA GLU A 16 -1.01 24.43 -10.91
C GLU A 16 -1.46 22.97 -10.84
N ARG A 17 -0.47 22.06 -10.76
CA ARG A 17 -0.76 20.69 -10.37
C ARG A 17 -1.36 20.76 -8.98
N PRO A 18 -2.59 20.26 -8.73
CA PRO A 18 -3.15 20.25 -7.40
C PRO A 18 -2.19 19.44 -6.52
N CYS A 19 -1.57 20.15 -5.58
CA CYS A 19 -0.74 19.57 -4.54
C CYS A 19 -1.61 18.54 -3.81
N TYR A 20 -1.14 17.29 -3.80
CA TYR A 20 -1.80 16.18 -3.12
C TYR A 20 -2.22 16.58 -1.70
N ASN A 21 -3.50 16.32 -1.41
CA ASN A 21 -4.24 16.58 -0.18
C ASN A 21 -3.39 16.81 1.09
N GLU A 22 -3.61 17.99 1.68
CA GLU A 22 -3.23 18.36 3.04
C GLU A 22 -3.87 17.40 4.05
N TYR A 23 -3.16 16.33 4.41
CA TYR A 23 -3.43 15.65 5.67
C TYR A 23 -3.02 16.61 6.79
N LYS A 24 -4.02 17.26 7.41
CA LYS A 24 -3.86 18.05 8.63
C LYS A 24 -3.38 17.14 9.77
N PHE A 25 -2.08 16.96 9.89
CA PHE A 25 -1.44 16.46 11.10
C PHE A 25 -1.58 17.54 12.19
N LYS A 26 -2.64 17.43 13.00
CA LYS A 26 -2.75 18.21 14.23
C LYS A 26 -1.81 17.63 15.29
N GLY A 27 -0.80 18.42 15.66
CA GLY A 27 -0.13 18.34 16.95
C GLY A 27 1.08 17.39 17.03
N ILE A 28 2.22 17.80 16.47
CA ILE A 28 3.51 17.37 16.99
C ILE A 28 4.24 18.65 17.39
N GLU A 29 4.37 18.88 18.70
CA GLU A 29 5.13 19.99 19.25
C GLU A 29 6.54 19.99 18.67
N GLN A 30 6.89 21.12 18.05
CA GLN A 30 8.11 21.30 17.30
C GLN A 30 9.30 21.50 18.24
N ASN A 31 9.93 20.40 18.65
CA ASN A 31 11.25 20.49 19.29
C ASN A 31 12.38 20.51 18.24
N ARG A 32 13.39 21.30 18.58
CA ARG A 32 14.25 22.10 17.70
C ARG A 32 15.54 21.35 17.36
N CYS A 33 15.54 20.44 16.38
CA CYS A 33 16.75 19.78 15.84
C CYS A 33 16.54 19.38 14.36
N ASN A 34 17.00 20.17 13.40
CA ASN A 34 16.69 19.95 11.97
C ASN A 34 17.28 18.65 11.37
N GLY A 35 18.34 18.05 11.91
CA GLY A 35 18.84 16.76 11.42
C GLY A 35 18.06 15.54 11.92
N ARG A 36 17.39 15.65 13.08
CA ARG A 36 16.64 14.55 13.72
C ARG A 36 15.18 14.51 13.26
N LYS A 37 14.66 15.63 12.73
CA LYS A 37 13.28 15.71 12.23
C LYS A 37 13.09 14.89 10.96
N ASP A 38 14.02 14.94 10.02
CA ASP A 38 13.90 14.23 8.74
C ASP A 38 13.93 12.70 8.94
N GLU A 39 14.78 12.22 9.85
CA GLU A 39 14.86 10.81 10.23
C GLU A 39 13.58 10.33 10.93
N VAL A 40 13.03 11.12 11.86
CA VAL A 40 11.76 10.82 12.54
C VAL A 40 10.58 10.82 11.55
N ILE A 41 10.50 11.80 10.66
CA ILE A 41 9.45 11.88 9.63
C ILE A 41 9.57 10.69 8.67
N MET A 42 10.78 10.31 8.27
CA MET A 42 11.01 9.15 7.42
C MET A 42 10.56 7.86 8.11
N ASN A 43 10.91 7.67 9.38
CA ASN A 43 10.51 6.48 10.15
C ASN A 43 8.98 6.38 10.29
N VAL A 44 8.31 7.50 10.60
CA VAL A 44 6.83 7.55 10.68
C VAL A 44 6.19 7.23 9.32
N THR A 45 6.75 7.78 8.24
CA THR A 45 6.24 7.57 6.88
C THR A 45 6.43 6.12 6.44
N MET A 46 7.62 5.55 6.65
CA MET A 46 7.92 4.15 6.35
C MET A 46 7.04 3.19 7.17
N LYS A 47 6.79 3.49 8.45
CA LYS A 47 5.87 2.71 9.28
C LYS A 47 4.46 2.67 8.71
N ALA A 48 3.93 3.82 8.32
CA ALA A 48 2.60 3.91 7.71
C ALA A 48 2.54 3.16 6.37
N MET A 49 3.61 3.23 5.56
CA MET A 49 3.72 2.45 4.32
C MET A 49 3.75 0.94 4.58
N LEU A 50 4.52 0.48 5.57
CA LEU A 50 4.58 -0.93 5.93
C LEU A 50 3.24 -1.44 6.46
N GLU A 51 2.58 -0.69 7.33
CA GLU A 51 1.24 -1.01 7.83
C GLU A 51 0.22 -1.12 6.68
N LYS A 52 0.29 -0.22 5.70
CA LYS A 52 -0.54 -0.28 4.50
C LYS A 52 -0.23 -1.54 3.67
N LEU A 53 1.04 -1.85 3.43
CA LEU A 53 1.44 -3.04 2.66
C LEU A 53 0.99 -4.34 3.32
N VAL A 54 1.08 -4.42 4.66
CA VAL A 54 0.57 -5.56 5.44
C VAL A 54 -0.94 -5.70 5.26
N LYS A 55 -1.69 -4.59 5.36
CA LYS A 55 -3.13 -4.59 5.12
C LYS A 55 -3.46 -5.05 3.69
N ASP A 56 -2.81 -4.46 2.69
CA ASP A 56 -3.05 -4.79 1.29
C ASP A 56 -2.71 -6.27 1.01
N PHE A 57 -1.63 -6.80 1.60
CA PHE A 57 -1.27 -8.22 1.47
C PHE A 57 -2.38 -9.13 2.02
N ASN A 58 -2.89 -8.82 3.22
CA ASN A 58 -3.95 -9.61 3.86
C ASN A 58 -5.24 -9.58 3.02
N ASP A 59 -5.65 -8.39 2.56
CA ASP A 59 -6.83 -8.21 1.70
C ASP A 59 -6.69 -9.00 0.38
N TYR A 60 -5.51 -8.93 -0.25
CA TYR A 60 -5.25 -9.69 -1.48
C TYR A 60 -5.16 -11.20 -1.24
N SER A 61 -4.58 -11.65 -0.12
CA SER A 61 -4.50 -13.08 0.17
C SER A 61 -5.88 -13.69 0.38
N GLU A 62 -6.77 -12.96 1.05
CA GLU A 62 -8.17 -13.34 1.23
C GLU A 62 -8.90 -13.39 -0.13
N LEU A 63 -8.74 -12.35 -0.96
CA LEU A 63 -9.32 -12.29 -2.31
C LEU A 63 -8.82 -13.44 -3.20
N VAL A 64 -7.52 -13.77 -3.16
CA VAL A 64 -6.94 -14.86 -3.94
C VAL A 64 -7.52 -16.21 -3.49
N ALA A 65 -7.70 -16.43 -2.18
CA ALA A 65 -8.36 -17.64 -1.68
C ALA A 65 -9.80 -17.76 -2.20
N LEU A 66 -10.56 -16.65 -2.20
CA LEU A 66 -11.90 -16.60 -2.78
C LEU A 66 -11.90 -16.86 -4.30
N ASN A 67 -10.95 -16.30 -5.04
CA ASN A 67 -10.83 -16.53 -6.48
C ASN A 67 -10.54 -17.99 -6.80
N TYR A 68 -9.69 -18.67 -6.02
CA TYR A 68 -9.48 -20.11 -6.16
C TYR A 68 -10.77 -20.91 -5.94
N ALA A 69 -11.57 -20.55 -4.93
CA ALA A 69 -12.86 -21.19 -4.69
C ALA A 69 -13.85 -20.96 -5.84
N LYS A 70 -13.98 -19.72 -6.33
CA LYS A 70 -14.86 -19.36 -7.44
C LYS A 70 -14.43 -19.98 -8.77
N LYS A 71 -13.12 -20.14 -9.00
CA LYS A 71 -12.59 -20.78 -10.21
C LYS A 71 -13.04 -22.24 -10.33
N LYS A 72 -13.08 -22.98 -9.22
CA LYS A 72 -13.61 -24.36 -9.18
C LYS A 72 -15.08 -24.44 -9.59
N GLU A 73 -15.82 -23.34 -9.44
CA GLU A 73 -17.23 -23.22 -9.82
C GLU A 73 -17.43 -22.59 -11.20
N GLY A 74 -16.36 -22.29 -11.94
CA GLY A 74 -16.43 -21.58 -13.22
C GLY A 74 -16.84 -20.10 -13.11
N LYS A 75 -16.79 -19.52 -11.90
CA LYS A 75 -17.20 -18.13 -11.60
C LYS A 75 -16.04 -17.13 -11.54
N CYS A 76 -14.82 -17.57 -11.80
CA CYS A 76 -13.62 -16.74 -11.88
C CYS A 76 -12.72 -17.28 -12.98
N ASP A 77 -12.29 -16.41 -13.89
CA ASP A 77 -11.39 -16.77 -14.97
C ASP A 77 -9.91 -16.81 -14.51
N GLU A 78 -9.07 -17.49 -15.30
CA GLU A 78 -7.64 -17.61 -15.03
C GLU A 78 -6.93 -16.26 -14.97
N GLY A 79 -7.28 -15.33 -15.86
CA GLY A 79 -6.63 -14.03 -15.97
C GLY A 79 -6.82 -13.20 -14.70
N THR A 80 -8.06 -13.13 -14.20
CA THR A 80 -8.39 -12.46 -12.93
C THR A 80 -7.63 -13.07 -11.75
N LEU A 81 -7.60 -14.41 -11.64
CA LEU A 81 -6.84 -15.09 -10.58
C LEU A 81 -5.34 -14.79 -10.67
N GLN A 82 -4.77 -14.90 -11.87
CA GLN A 82 -3.35 -14.65 -12.11
C GLN A 82 -2.97 -13.19 -11.79
N TRP A 83 -3.80 -12.23 -12.20
CA TRP A 83 -3.59 -10.81 -11.93
C TRP A 83 -3.55 -10.52 -10.43
N ASN A 84 -4.56 -10.99 -9.69
CA ASN A 84 -4.66 -10.76 -8.25
C ASN A 84 -3.52 -11.44 -7.48
N ARG A 85 -3.14 -12.67 -7.88
CA ARG A 85 -1.98 -13.35 -7.30
C ARG A 85 -0.68 -12.60 -7.60
N GLY A 86 -0.52 -12.06 -8.80
CA GLY A 86 0.64 -11.25 -9.17
C GLY A 86 0.77 -9.98 -8.32
N ASN A 87 -0.34 -9.28 -8.07
CA ASN A 87 -0.34 -8.11 -7.19
C ASN A 87 0.00 -8.49 -5.75
N MET A 88 -0.58 -9.57 -5.22
CA MET A 88 -0.25 -10.08 -3.89
C MET A 88 1.24 -10.36 -3.74
N ASN A 89 1.87 -11.01 -4.72
CA ASN A 89 3.30 -11.31 -4.69
C ASN A 89 4.16 -10.03 -4.67
N ARG A 90 3.82 -9.03 -5.50
CA ARG A 90 4.54 -7.74 -5.52
C ARG A 90 4.43 -7.01 -4.20
N ILE A 91 3.24 -7.01 -3.58
CA ILE A 91 3.04 -6.43 -2.26
C ILE A 91 3.90 -7.18 -1.22
N GLU A 92 3.95 -8.51 -1.28
CA GLU A 92 4.76 -9.34 -0.40
C GLU A 92 6.25 -8.97 -0.49
N GLU A 93 6.77 -8.77 -1.71
CA GLU A 93 8.16 -8.34 -1.96
C GLU A 93 8.45 -6.95 -1.37
N TYR A 94 7.60 -5.95 -1.65
CA TYR A 94 7.79 -4.61 -1.12
C TYR A 94 7.67 -4.55 0.41
N MET A 95 6.73 -5.30 0.97
CA MET A 95 6.52 -5.43 2.41
C MET A 95 7.76 -6.01 3.09
N LYS A 96 8.34 -7.11 2.55
CA LYS A 96 9.57 -7.72 3.08
C LYS A 96 10.76 -6.77 2.99
N GLY A 97 10.95 -6.10 1.85
CA GLY A 97 12.04 -5.15 1.67
C GLY A 97 11.95 -3.97 2.63
N LEU A 98 10.76 -3.42 2.84
CA LEU A 98 10.57 -2.32 3.78
C LEU A 98 10.72 -2.76 5.23
N ALA A 99 10.26 -3.96 5.59
CA ALA A 99 10.45 -4.52 6.92
C ALA A 99 11.94 -4.71 7.25
N ASP A 100 12.72 -5.20 6.29
CA ASP A 100 14.18 -5.36 6.41
C ASP A 100 14.88 -4.01 6.64
N VAL A 101 14.56 -2.98 5.83
CA VAL A 101 15.06 -1.61 6.01
C VAL A 101 14.72 -1.04 7.38
N MET A 102 13.53 -1.36 7.89
CA MET A 102 13.06 -0.89 9.20
C MET A 102 13.56 -1.75 10.37
N GLY A 103 14.24 -2.87 10.12
CA GLY A 103 14.67 -3.81 11.16
C GLY A 103 13.50 -4.40 11.95
N VAL A 104 12.34 -4.62 11.32
CA VAL A 104 11.17 -5.21 11.97
C VAL A 104 10.87 -6.60 11.42
N LYS A 105 10.33 -7.47 12.27
CA LYS A 105 9.97 -8.82 11.88
C LYS A 105 8.53 -8.88 11.39
N LEU A 106 8.30 -9.73 10.39
CA LEU A 106 6.98 -10.08 9.92
C LEU A 106 6.67 -11.52 10.34
N GLU A 107 5.51 -11.73 10.95
CA GLU A 107 4.99 -13.07 11.24
C GLU A 107 3.83 -13.41 10.33
N TYR A 108 3.88 -14.62 9.77
CA TYR A 108 2.86 -15.16 8.91
C TYR A 108 1.98 -16.13 9.71
N GLU A 109 0.68 -15.99 9.57
CA GLU A 109 -0.33 -16.81 10.22
C GLU A 109 -1.35 -17.30 9.19
N CYS A 110 -2.19 -18.25 9.59
CA CYS A 110 -3.33 -18.70 8.81
C CYS A 110 -4.59 -17.98 9.31
N GLY A 111 -5.18 -17.14 8.46
CA GLY A 111 -6.50 -16.56 8.65
C GLY A 111 -7.58 -17.48 8.11
N VAL A 112 -8.78 -17.41 8.71
CA VAL A 112 -9.97 -18.12 8.25
C VAL A 112 -11.12 -17.13 8.11
N HIS A 113 -11.76 -17.11 6.94
CA HIS A 113 -12.93 -16.28 6.69
C HIS A 113 -14.06 -17.13 6.15
N SER A 114 -15.26 -16.95 6.70
CA SER A 114 -16.47 -17.60 6.23
C SER A 114 -17.11 -16.79 5.11
N PHE A 115 -17.07 -17.27 3.87
CA PHE A 115 -17.71 -16.65 2.72
C PHE A 115 -19.10 -17.23 2.45
N GLY A 116 -20.04 -16.34 2.13
CA GLY A 116 -21.34 -16.66 1.55
C GLY A 116 -22.56 -16.37 2.44
N PHE A 117 -23.74 -16.74 1.95
CA PHE A 117 -25.04 -16.52 2.60
C PHE A 117 -25.60 -17.85 3.16
N ASP A 118 -26.69 -17.85 3.93
CA ASP A 118 -27.15 -18.99 4.75
C ASP A 118 -27.18 -20.35 4.02
N ASP A 119 -27.51 -20.37 2.73
CA ASP A 119 -27.59 -21.56 1.88
C ASP A 119 -26.25 -22.02 1.29
N TRP A 120 -25.21 -21.18 1.34
CA TRP A 120 -23.85 -21.51 0.91
C TRP A 120 -22.81 -20.81 1.79
N LYS A 121 -22.40 -21.43 2.89
CA LYS A 121 -21.29 -20.92 3.73
C LYS A 121 -20.04 -21.78 3.54
N ARG A 122 -18.89 -21.16 3.32
CA ARG A 122 -17.59 -21.87 3.26
C ARG A 122 -16.52 -21.14 4.05
N ASN A 123 -15.72 -21.90 4.78
CA ASN A 123 -14.53 -21.37 5.43
C ASN A 123 -13.36 -21.47 4.45
N LEU A 124 -12.73 -20.34 4.16
CA LEU A 124 -11.53 -20.28 3.35
C LEU A 124 -10.36 -19.89 4.22
N GLU A 125 -9.29 -20.67 4.10
CA GLU A 125 -7.99 -20.40 4.72
C GLU A 125 -7.15 -19.52 3.80
N TYR A 126 -6.46 -18.55 4.38
CA TYR A 126 -5.59 -17.63 3.66
C TYR A 126 -4.43 -17.20 4.55
N ARG A 127 -3.36 -16.68 3.93
CA ARG A 127 -2.20 -16.21 4.67
C ARG A 127 -2.47 -14.81 5.18
N THR A 128 -2.15 -14.57 6.44
CA THR A 128 -2.15 -13.25 7.04
C THR A 128 -0.77 -12.90 7.54
N VAL A 129 -0.43 -11.62 7.56
CA VAL A 129 0.81 -11.09 8.12
C VAL A 129 0.48 -10.08 9.21
N ARG A 130 1.32 -10.08 10.24
CA ARG A 130 1.41 -8.99 11.21
C ARG A 130 2.86 -8.56 11.41
N ILE A 131 3.03 -7.29 11.80
CA ILE A 131 4.33 -6.73 12.18
C ILE A 131 4.59 -7.08 13.65
N VAL A 132 5.76 -7.64 13.93
CA VAL A 132 6.22 -7.94 15.29
C VAL A 132 7.48 -7.15 15.54
N LYS A 133 7.49 -6.34 16.60
CA LYS A 133 8.67 -5.60 17.01
C LYS A 133 9.63 -6.56 17.71
N GLU A 134 10.85 -6.66 17.22
CA GLU A 134 11.96 -7.14 18.05
C GLU A 134 12.36 -6.01 19.01
N TRP A 135 12.62 -6.37 20.27
CA TRP A 135 13.02 -5.47 21.35
C TRP A 135 14.54 -5.42 21.46
#